data_AF-A0A7X6X148-F1
#
_entry.id   AF-A0A7X6X148-F1
#
_cell.length_a   1.000
_cell.length_b   1.000
_cell.length_c   1.000
_cell.angle_alpha   90.00
_cell.angle_beta   90.00
_cell.angle_gamma   90.00
#
_symmetry.space_group_name_H-M   'P 1'
#
loop_
_entity.id
_entity.type
_entity.pdbx_description
1 polymer ?
#
loop_
_entity_poly.entity_id
_entity_poly.type
_entity_poly.pdbx_seq_one_letter_code
_entity_poly.pdbx_strand_id
1 'polypeptide(L)' 'MGWYLAYFSIYFIALFAIGIYYYFRVTTSTDYNIAGWNMGFWPIVGTIISTWCGAAVFIGWVGMGFT' A
#
# COMPACT_ATOMS: atom_id res chain seq x y z
N MET A 1 14.66 9.61 20.65
CA MET A 1 15.01 8.77 19.48
C MET A 1 14.23 7.46 19.36
N GLY A 2 13.91 6.76 20.46
CA GLY A 2 13.11 5.52 20.39
C GLY A 2 11.70 5.67 19.78
N TRP A 3 11.13 6.87 19.83
CA TRP A 3 9.82 7.19 19.25
C TRP A 3 9.77 7.03 17.71
N TYR A 4 10.86 7.34 17.00
CA TYR A 4 10.94 7.14 15.55
C TYR A 4 10.97 5.65 15.18
N LEU A 5 11.74 4.86 15.94
CA LEU A 5 11.80 3.42 15.78
C LEU A 5 10.43 2.78 16.06
N ALA A 6 9.73 3.24 17.10
CA ALA A 6 8.38 2.75 17.41
C ALA A 6 7.40 2.99 16.25
N TYR A 7 7.36 4.19 15.67
CA TYR A 7 6.48 4.46 14.52
C TYR A 7 6.82 3.61 13.29
N PHE A 8 8.11 3.47 12.98
CA PHE A 8 8.57 2.64 11.87
C PHE A 8 8.16 1.19 12.07
N SER A 9 8.42 0.63 13.26
CA SER A 9 8.08 -0.76 13.57
C SER A 9 6.57 -1.00 13.51
N ILE A 10 5.74 -0.09 14.05
CA ILE A 10 4.27 -0.21 14.00
C ILE A 10 3.78 -0.22 12.55
N TYR A 11 4.31 0.65 11.69
CA TYR A 11 3.94 0.70 10.28
C TYR A 11 4.21 -0.62 9.55
N PHE A 12 5.41 -1.19 9.74
CA PHE A 12 5.75 -2.47 9.12
C PHE A 12 4.94 -3.63 9.69
N ILE A 13 4.72 -3.67 11.00
CA ILE A 13 3.88 -4.70 11.63
C ILE A 13 2.46 -4.65 11.05
N ALA A 14 1.88 -3.46 10.90
CA ALA A 14 0.56 -3.31 10.30
C ALA A 14 0.52 -3.82 8.85
N LEU A 15 1.54 -3.49 8.04
CA LEU A 15 1.64 -3.98 6.66
C LEU A 15 1.72 -5.51 6.59
N PHE A 16 2.60 -6.13 7.40
CA PHE A 16 2.72 -7.58 7.43
C PHE A 16 1.48 -8.27 7.98
N ALA A 17 0.83 -7.70 8.99
CA ALA A 17 -0.42 -8.23 9.55
C ALA A 17 -1.53 -8.27 8.49
N ILE A 18 -1.67 -7.21 7.67
CA ILE A 18 -2.62 -7.17 6.56
C ILE A 18 -2.26 -8.22 5.50
N GLY A 19 -0.98 -8.36 5.15
CA GLY A 19 -0.51 -9.40 4.22
C GLY A 19 -0.85 -10.82 4.69
N ILE A 20 -0.58 -11.12 5.96
CA ILE A 20 -0.90 -12.42 6.57
C ILE A 20 -2.42 -12.64 6.62
N TYR A 21 -3.20 -11.60 6.92
CA TYR A 21 -4.66 -11.69 6.91
C TYR A 21 -5.21 -12.09 5.53
N TYR A 22 -4.73 -11.46 4.46
CA TYR A 22 -5.15 -11.79 3.09
C TYR A 22 -4.57 -13.11 2.59
N TYR A 23 -3.41 -13.54 3.09
CA TYR A 23 -2.86 -14.87 2.81
C TYR A 23 -3.83 -16.00 3.18
N PHE A 24 -4.53 -15.89 4.30
CA PHE A 24 -5.53 -16.90 4.71
C PHE A 24 -6.87 -16.78 3.96
N ARG A 25 -7.14 -15.64 3.31
CA ARG A 25 -8.42 -15.36 2.62
C ARG A 25 -8.39 -15.63 1.13
N VAL A 26 -7.22 -15.49 0.49
CA VAL A 26 -7.08 -15.58 -0.97
C VAL A 26 -6.61 -16.98 -1.33
N THR A 27 -7.55 -17.84 -1.72
CA THR A 27 -7.25 -19.24 -2.06
C THR A 27 -7.31 -19.52 -3.56
N THR A 28 -7.97 -18.67 -4.35
CA THR A 28 -8.12 -18.87 -5.79
C THR A 28 -7.35 -17.83 -6.61
N SER A 29 -6.93 -18.21 -7.81
CA SER A 29 -6.22 -17.31 -8.74
C SER A 29 -7.07 -16.12 -9.19
N THR A 30 -8.39 -16.30 -9.27
CA THR A 30 -9.36 -15.25 -9.58
C THR A 30 -9.48 -14.23 -8.44
N ASP A 31 -9.38 -14.68 -7.19
CA ASP A 31 -9.39 -13.79 -6.02
C ASP A 31 -8.09 -13.00 -5.91
N TYR A 32 -6.96 -13.59 -6.30
CA TYR A 32 -5.67 -12.90 -6.26
C TYR A 32 -5.56 -11.80 -7.33
N ASN A 33 -5.99 -12.09 -8.56
CA ASN A 33 -5.80 -11.16 -9.69
C ASN A 33 -6.91 -10.13 -9.86
N ILE A 34 -8.16 -10.51 -9.54
CA ILE A 34 -9.35 -9.67 -9.83
C ILE A 34 -10.21 -9.46 -8.57
N ALA A 35 -9.76 -9.94 -7.40
CA ALA A 35 -10.50 -9.84 -6.14
C ALA A 35 -11.98 -10.25 -6.29
N GLY A 36 -12.23 -11.30 -7.09
CA GLY A 36 -13.57 -11.83 -7.34
C GLY A 36 -14.56 -10.83 -7.97
N TRP A 37 -14.08 -9.80 -8.67
CA TRP A 37 -14.90 -8.71 -9.24
C TRP A 37 -15.72 -7.90 -8.23
N ASN A 38 -15.44 -8.02 -6.94
CA ASN A 38 -16.19 -7.36 -5.87
C ASN A 38 -15.37 -6.25 -5.20
N MET A 39 -14.74 -5.41 -6.02
CA MET A 39 -13.99 -4.24 -5.55
C MET A 39 -14.87 -3.00 -5.73
N GLY A 40 -15.20 -2.32 -4.62
CA GLY A 40 -15.94 -1.06 -4.66
C GLY A 40 -15.13 0.07 -5.30
N PHE A 41 -15.81 1.16 -5.65
CA PHE A 41 -15.20 2.35 -6.27
C PHE A 41 -14.03 2.92 -5.45
N TRP A 42 -14.19 3.04 -4.13
CA TRP A 42 -13.20 3.66 -3.25
C TRP A 42 -11.88 2.87 -3.14
N PRO A 43 -11.88 1.54 -2.90
CA PRO A 43 -10.67 0.73 -2.98
C PRO A 43 -9.93 0.86 -4.32
N ILE A 44 -10.65 0.90 -5.44
CA ILE A 44 -10.04 1.02 -6.78
C ILE A 44 -9.33 2.37 -6.92
N VAL A 45 -10.02 3.48 -6.64
CA VAL A 45 -9.42 4.82 -6.76
C VAL A 45 -8.20 4.96 -5.85
N GLY A 46 -8.30 4.49 -4.60
CA GLY A 46 -7.19 4.54 -3.64
C GLY A 46 -5.96 3.75 -4.10
N THR A 47 -6.15 2.54 -4.62
CA THR A 47 -5.05 1.71 -5.12
C THR A 47 -4.38 2.32 -6.35
N ILE A 48 -5.15 2.91 -7.27
CA ILE A 48 -4.60 3.61 -8.42
C ILE A 48 -3.72 4.77 -7.93
N ILE A 49 -4.27 5.70 -7.15
CA ILE A 49 -3.51 6.87 -6.66
C ILE A 49 -2.25 6.43 -5.89
N SER A 50 -2.37 5.43 -5.02
CA SER A 50 -1.22 4.91 -4.26
C SER A 50 -0.14 4.28 -5.14
N THR A 51 -0.51 3.69 -6.28
CA THR A 51 0.46 3.12 -7.23
C THR A 51 1.25 4.21 -7.94
N TRP A 52 0.59 5.33 -8.28
CA TRP A 52 1.24 6.49 -8.87
C TRP A 52 2.10 7.25 -7.85
N CYS A 53 1.65 7.35 -6.61
CA CYS A 53 2.33 8.05 -5.51
C CYS A 53 3.45 7.21 -4.88
N GLY A 54 4.44 6.81 -5.67
CA GLY A 54 5.64 6.13 -5.18
C GLY A 54 6.70 7.10 -4.62
N ALA A 55 7.70 6.56 -3.91
CA ALA A 55 8.83 7.33 -3.37
C ALA A 55 9.56 8.16 -4.45
N ALA A 56 9.64 7.63 -5.67
CA ALA A 56 10.21 8.32 -6.82
C ALA A 56 9.44 9.59 -7.20
N VAL A 57 8.11 9.58 -7.09
CA VAL A 57 7.29 10.76 -7.36
C VAL A 57 7.45 11.77 -6.24
N PHE A 58 7.39 11.34 -4.98
CA PHE A 58 7.54 12.27 -3.85
C PHE A 58 8.93 12.91 -3.76
N ILE A 59 10.01 12.17 -3.97
CA ILE A 59 11.36 12.73 -3.89
C ILE A 59 11.73 13.46 -5.20
N GLY A 60 11.38 12.88 -6.34
CA GLY A 60 11.74 13.41 -7.66
C GLY A 60 10.98 14.68 -8.04
N TRP A 61 9.67 14.73 -7.83
CA TRP A 61 8.86 15.91 -8.18
C TRP A 61 9.08 17.07 -7.22
N VAL A 62 9.33 16.78 -5.95
CA VAL A 62 9.74 17.81 -4.98
C VAL A 62 11.09 18.40 -5.38
N GLY A 63 12.03 17.58 -5.84
CA GLY A 63 13.32 18.05 -6.37
C GLY A 63 13.21 18.97 -7.59
N MET A 64 12.24 18.73 -8.47
CA MET A 64 11.94 19.59 -9.63
C MET A 64 11.36 20.95 -9.25
N GLY A 65 10.85 21.12 -8.02
CA GLY A 65 10.33 22.40 -7.51
C GLY A 65 11.41 23.32 -6.91
N PHE A 66 12.65 22.84 -6.79
CA PHE A 66 13.78 23.61 -6.25
C PHE A 66 14.71 24.17 -7.35
N THR A 67 14.23 24.23 -8.61
CA THR A 67 14.94 24.86 -9.74
C THR A 67 14.65 26.34 -9.85
#